data_AF-A0A9E3V330-F1
#
_entry.id   AF-A0A9E3V330-F1
#
_cell.length_a   1.000
_cell.length_b   1.000
_cell.length_c   1.000
_cell.angle_alpha   90.00
_cell.angle_beta   90.00
_cell.angle_gamma   90.00
#
_symmetry.space_group_name_H-M   'P 1'
#
loop_
_entity.id
_entity.type
_entity.pdbx_description
1 polymer ?
#
loop_
_entity_poly.entity_id
_entity_poly.type
_entity_poly.pdbx_seq_one_letter_code
_entity_poly.pdbx_strand_id
1 'polypeptide(L)'
;PPPDAPARAAIVRLLCRGKPVKDIDFDYLAKKTEGYSGADLKAVIDVAVEAKLREALKAGVPRPLTTRDLLAAVGSVKSSTREWFATARNYALYSNQGGVYDDILNHLKL
;
A
#
# COMPACT_ATOMS: atom_id res chain seq x y z
N PRO A 1 12.80 2.55 6.48
CA PRO A 1 11.64 3.47 6.52
C PRO A 1 10.61 3.04 5.46
N PRO A 2 9.29 3.21 5.69
CA PRO A 2 8.29 2.99 4.65
C PRO A 2 8.48 3.97 3.48
N PRO A 3 8.00 3.61 2.28
CA PRO A 3 8.06 4.51 1.12
C PRO A 3 7.25 5.78 1.36
N ASP A 4 7.78 6.92 0.93
CA ASP A 4 7.08 8.20 0.92
C ASP A 4 5.98 8.24 -0.17
N ALA A 5 5.20 9.32 -0.23
CA ALA A 5 4.09 9.41 -1.19
C ALA A 5 4.55 9.32 -2.66
N PRO A 6 5.59 10.04 -3.12
CA PRO A 6 6.13 9.87 -4.48
C PRO A 6 6.58 8.44 -4.78
N ALA A 7 7.27 7.78 -3.84
CA ALA A 7 7.70 6.39 -4.00
C ALA A 7 6.49 5.45 -4.11
N ARG A 8 5.45 5.62 -3.29
CA ARG A 8 4.21 4.82 -3.40
C ARG A 8 3.54 5.01 -4.76
N ALA A 9 3.42 6.24 -5.26
CA ALA A 9 2.86 6.51 -6.59
C ALA A 9 3.67 5.81 -7.69
N ALA A 10 5.01 5.86 -7.61
CA ALA A 10 5.90 5.17 -8.54
C ALA A 10 5.76 3.64 -8.47
N ILE A 11 5.66 3.07 -7.27
CA ILE A 11 5.43 1.63 -7.06
C ILE A 11 4.11 1.20 -7.67
N VAL A 12 3.00 1.90 -7.38
CA VAL A 12 1.68 1.59 -7.96
C VAL A 12 1.75 1.67 -9.49
N ARG A 13 2.38 2.71 -10.04
CA ARG A 13 2.58 2.86 -11.49
C ARG A 13 3.37 1.70 -12.10
N LEU A 14 4.44 1.27 -11.44
CA LEU A 14 5.24 0.12 -11.87
C LEU A 14 4.41 -1.16 -11.85
N LEU A 15 3.67 -1.41 -10.77
CA LEU A 15 2.83 -2.59 -10.61
C LEU A 15 1.65 -2.62 -11.60
N CYS A 16 1.18 -1.46 -12.06
CA CYS A 16 0.17 -1.35 -13.11
C CYS A 16 0.71 -1.60 -14.53
N ARG A 17 2.03 -1.63 -14.76
CA ARG A 17 2.58 -1.88 -16.11
C ARG A 17 2.15 -3.25 -16.64
N GLY A 18 1.80 -3.28 -17.93
CA GLY A 18 1.34 -4.50 -18.61
C GLY A 18 -0.10 -4.92 -18.28
N LYS A 19 -0.83 -4.17 -17.44
CA LYS A 19 -2.25 -4.42 -17.13
C LYS A 19 -3.14 -3.47 -17.92
N PRO A 20 -4.35 -3.89 -18.33
CA PRO A 20 -5.35 -2.97 -18.87
C PRO A 20 -5.74 -1.95 -17.80
N VAL A 21 -5.38 -0.69 -17.99
CA VAL A 21 -5.66 0.42 -17.05
C VAL A 21 -6.27 1.61 -17.78
N LYS A 22 -7.10 2.37 -17.08
CA LYS A 22 -7.73 3.59 -17.57
C LYS A 22 -7.89 4.59 -16.42
N ASP A 23 -7.49 5.84 -16.66
CA ASP A 23 -7.72 6.98 -15.76
C ASP A 23 -7.28 6.69 -14.30
N ILE A 24 -6.04 6.20 -14.14
CA ILE A 24 -5.44 5.96 -12.83
C ILE A 24 -4.81 7.25 -12.29
N ASP A 25 -5.29 7.71 -11.15
CA ASP A 25 -4.70 8.79 -10.35
C ASP A 25 -3.74 8.19 -9.31
N PHE A 26 -2.47 8.08 -9.70
CA PHE A 26 -1.42 7.52 -8.85
C PHE A 26 -1.13 8.37 -7.61
N ASP A 27 -1.27 9.70 -7.72
CA ASP A 27 -0.97 10.62 -6.62
C ASP A 27 -2.07 10.55 -5.56
N TYR A 28 -3.33 10.44 -5.98
CA TYR A 28 -4.44 10.22 -5.07
C TYR A 28 -4.35 8.86 -4.37
N LEU A 29 -3.98 7.79 -5.10
CA LEU A 29 -3.74 6.48 -4.50
C LEU A 29 -2.61 6.50 -3.48
N ALA A 30 -1.51 7.22 -3.75
CA ALA A 30 -0.41 7.39 -2.82
C ALA A 30 -0.83 8.08 -1.52
N LYS A 31 -1.73 9.07 -1.59
CA LYS A 31 -2.33 9.72 -0.41
C LYS A 31 -3.20 8.77 0.41
N LYS A 32 -3.95 7.88 -0.26
CA LYS A 32 -4.85 6.91 0.41
C LYS A 32 -4.15 5.67 0.96
N THR A 33 -2.89 5.47 0.62
CA THR A 33 -2.07 4.33 1.04
C THR A 33 -0.93 4.75 1.96
N GLU A 34 -1.12 5.80 2.76
CA GLU A 34 -0.13 6.22 3.73
C GLU A 34 0.20 5.09 4.72
N GLY A 35 1.50 4.85 4.92
CA GLY A 35 1.99 3.76 5.75
C GLY A 35 1.90 2.38 5.09
N TYR A 36 1.61 2.29 3.79
CA TYR A 36 1.68 1.01 3.07
C TYR A 36 3.12 0.73 2.65
N SER A 37 3.54 -0.52 2.80
CA SER A 37 4.78 -1.03 2.21
C SER A 37 4.59 -1.34 0.72
N GLY A 38 5.67 -1.63 0.00
CA GLY A 38 5.57 -2.11 -1.38
C GLY A 38 4.78 -3.42 -1.51
N ALA A 39 4.85 -4.29 -0.49
CA ALA A 39 4.08 -5.53 -0.45
C ALA A 39 2.58 -5.26 -0.25
N ASP A 40 2.21 -4.32 0.62
CA ASP A 40 0.81 -3.92 0.81
C ASP A 40 0.24 -3.33 -0.49
N LEU A 41 1.00 -2.48 -1.18
CA LEU A 41 0.60 -1.92 -2.48
C LEU A 41 0.42 -3.02 -3.53
N LYS A 42 1.30 -4.03 -3.56
CA LYS A 42 1.12 -5.19 -4.45
C LYS A 42 -0.16 -5.96 -4.12
N ALA A 43 -0.45 -6.19 -2.84
CA ALA A 43 -1.68 -6.85 -2.43
C ALA A 43 -2.93 -6.08 -2.88
N VAL A 44 -2.92 -4.74 -2.81
CA VAL A 44 -4.01 -3.89 -3.35
C VAL A 44 -4.21 -4.12 -4.86
N ILE A 45 -3.12 -4.16 -5.64
CA ILE A 45 -3.20 -4.42 -7.08
C ILE A 45 -3.77 -5.81 -7.35
N ASP A 46 -3.28 -6.84 -6.65
CA ASP A 46 -3.71 -8.22 -6.85
C ASP A 46 -5.21 -8.40 -6.56
N VAL A 47 -5.70 -7.83 -5.46
CA VAL A 47 -7.14 -7.83 -5.10
C VAL A 47 -7.98 -7.12 -6.16
N ALA A 48 -7.54 -5.95 -6.64
CA ALA A 48 -8.28 -5.21 -7.66
C ALA A 48 -8.31 -5.95 -9.01
N VAL A 49 -7.19 -6.56 -9.41
CA VAL A 49 -7.10 -7.39 -10.63
C VAL A 49 -8.06 -8.57 -10.55
N GLU A 50 -8.08 -9.28 -9.42
CA GLU A 50 -8.97 -10.43 -9.24
C GLU A 50 -10.44 -10.03 -9.32
N ALA A 51 -10.82 -8.94 -8.65
CA ALA A 51 -12.16 -8.38 -8.74
C ALA A 51 -12.52 -8.05 -10.19
N LYS A 52 -11.60 -7.43 -10.94
CA LYS A 52 -11.85 -7.04 -12.33
C LYS A 52 -11.93 -8.22 -13.29
N LEU A 53 -11.14 -9.26 -13.04
CA LEU A 53 -11.21 -10.52 -13.79
C LEU A 53 -12.56 -11.20 -13.57
N ARG A 54 -13.07 -11.24 -12.33
CA ARG A 54 -14.40 -11.78 -12.01
C ARG A 54 -15.51 -11.01 -12.72
N GLU A 55 -15.42 -9.68 -12.79
CA GLU A 55 -16.36 -8.86 -13.58
C GLU A 55 -16.28 -9.15 -15.08
N ALA A 56 -15.07 -9.25 -15.62
CA ALA A 56 -14.83 -9.51 -17.04
C ALA A 56 -15.36 -10.88 -17.47
N LEU A 57 -15.16 -11.93 -16.64
CA LEU A 57 -15.69 -13.27 -16.90
C LEU A 57 -17.23 -13.29 -16.95
N LYS A 58 -17.88 -12.51 -16.08
CA LYS A 58 -19.35 -12.37 -16.08
C LYS A 58 -19.87 -11.57 -17.28
N ALA A 59 -19.15 -10.52 -17.68
CA ALA A 59 -19.54 -9.64 -18.77
C ALA A 59 -19.12 -10.18 -20.16
N GLY A 60 -18.24 -11.19 -20.21
CA GLY A 60 -17.67 -11.73 -21.44
C GLY A 60 -16.64 -10.81 -22.13
N VAL A 61 -16.29 -9.67 -21.53
CA VAL A 61 -15.36 -8.69 -22.09
C VAL A 61 -14.40 -8.16 -21.03
N PRO A 62 -13.08 -8.11 -21.31
CA PRO A 62 -12.12 -7.47 -20.42
C PRO A 62 -12.44 -5.98 -20.22
N ARG A 63 -12.29 -5.51 -18.97
CA ARG A 63 -12.44 -4.09 -18.62
C ARG A 63 -11.17 -3.58 -17.96
N PRO A 64 -10.76 -2.33 -18.23
CA PRO A 64 -9.58 -1.76 -17.62
C PRO A 64 -9.78 -1.52 -16.12
N LEU A 65 -8.69 -1.62 -15.36
CA LEU A 65 -8.60 -1.14 -13.99
C LEU A 65 -8.68 0.38 -13.96
N THR A 66 -9.45 0.91 -13.01
CA THR A 66 -9.61 2.34 -12.76
C THR A 66 -9.19 2.70 -11.35
N THR A 67 -9.03 4.00 -11.09
CA THR A 67 -8.75 4.52 -9.74
C THR A 67 -9.76 4.00 -8.72
N ARG A 68 -11.04 3.91 -9.10
CA ARG A 68 -12.11 3.42 -8.24
C ARG A 68 -11.91 1.96 -7.83
N ASP A 69 -11.48 1.11 -8.75
CA ASP A 69 -11.26 -0.32 -8.47
C ASP A 69 -10.08 -0.49 -7.49
N LEU A 70 -9.00 0.28 -7.67
CA LEU A 70 -7.87 0.28 -6.76
C LEU A 70 -8.25 0.81 -5.36
N LEU A 71 -9.04 1.88 -5.28
CA LEU A 71 -9.51 2.42 -4.00
C LEU A 71 -10.44 1.44 -3.26
N ALA A 72 -11.28 0.70 -3.99
CA ALA A 72 -12.10 -0.34 -3.38
C ALA A 72 -11.22 -1.43 -2.74
N ALA A 73 -10.14 -1.84 -3.43
CA ALA A 73 -9.19 -2.82 -2.91
C ALA A 73 -8.39 -2.30 -1.71
N VAL A 74 -8.04 -1.01 -1.65
CA VAL A 74 -7.41 -0.39 -0.47
C VAL A 74 -8.25 -0.59 0.79
N GLY A 75 -9.57 -0.54 0.69
CA GLY A 75 -10.47 -0.80 1.83
C GLY A 75 -10.41 -2.23 2.37
N SER A 76 -9.96 -3.19 1.56
CA SER A 76 -9.89 -4.62 1.91
C SER A 76 -8.50 -5.09 2.33
N VAL A 77 -7.45 -4.30 2.09
CA VAL A 77 -6.06 -4.63 2.43
C VAL A 77 -5.64 -3.90 3.70
N LYS A 78 -5.13 -4.63 4.69
CA LYS A 78 -4.59 -4.03 5.93
C LYS A 78 -3.12 -3.65 5.72
N SER A 79 -2.70 -2.46 6.17
CA SER A 79 -1.29 -2.05 6.09
C SER A 79 -0.41 -2.85 7.05
N SER A 80 0.60 -3.55 6.54
CA SER A 80 1.56 -4.31 7.37
C SER A 80 2.55 -3.41 8.11
N THR A 81 2.86 -2.23 7.57
CA THR A 81 3.85 -1.34 8.20
C THR A 81 3.38 -0.84 9.57
N ARG A 82 2.07 -0.68 9.81
CA ARG A 82 1.54 -0.28 11.12
C ARG A 82 1.80 -1.32 12.21
N GLU A 83 1.72 -2.61 11.88
CA GLU A 83 2.00 -3.69 12.84
C GLU A 83 3.48 -3.80 13.15
N TRP A 84 4.34 -3.62 12.15
CA TRP A 84 5.79 -3.52 12.35
C TRP A 84 6.15 -2.33 13.25
N PHE A 85 5.60 -1.14 13.00
CA PHE A 85 5.83 0.04 13.86
C PHE A 85 5.24 -0.12 15.27
N ALA A 86 4.07 -0.74 15.43
CA ALA A 86 3.49 -0.99 16.75
C ALA A 86 4.36 -1.94 17.59
N THR A 87 4.92 -2.97 16.94
CA THR A 87 5.84 -3.93 17.57
C THR A 87 7.17 -3.28 17.89
N ALA A 88 7.76 -2.55 16.94
CA ALA A 88 9.00 -1.80 17.14
C ALA A 88 8.87 -0.73 18.23
N ARG A 89 7.72 -0.05 18.33
CA ARG A 89 7.40 0.90 19.40
C ARG A 89 7.36 0.23 20.76
N ASN A 90 6.67 -0.92 20.89
CA ASN A 90 6.64 -1.66 22.15
C ASN A 90 8.04 -2.13 22.53
N TYR A 91 8.82 -2.66 21.58
CA TYR A 91 10.18 -3.11 21.84
C TYR A 91 11.10 -1.96 22.26
N ALA A 92 11.03 -0.81 21.58
CA ALA A 92 11.79 0.38 21.95
C ALA A 92 11.41 0.91 23.34
N LEU A 93 10.13 0.96 23.69
CA LEU A 93 9.69 1.45 25.00
C LEU A 93 10.07 0.51 26.17
N TYR A 94 10.09 -0.81 25.95
CA TYR A 94 10.31 -1.80 27.01
C TYR A 94 11.73 -2.39 27.04
N SER A 95 12.56 -2.15 26.02
CA SER A 95 13.92 -2.72 25.91
C SER A 95 15.01 -1.70 25.54
N ASN A 96 14.79 -0.38 25.72
CA ASN A 96 15.83 0.64 25.52
C ASN A 96 16.92 0.64 26.61
N GLN A 97 17.53 -0.50 26.91
CA GLN A 97 18.78 -0.52 27.63
C GLN A 97 19.90 -0.19 26.63
N GLY A 98 20.23 1.11 26.51
CA GLY A 98 21.44 1.58 25.82
C GLY A 98 21.26 2.57 24.66
N GLY A 99 20.06 3.12 24.41
CA GLY A 99 19.85 4.14 23.36
C GLY A 99 19.84 3.62 21.93
N VAL A 100 19.88 2.30 21.74
CA VAL A 100 20.00 1.64 20.41
C VAL A 100 18.78 1.87 19.51
N TYR A 101 17.67 2.35 20.09
CA TYR A 101 16.40 2.55 19.39
C TYR A 101 15.99 4.03 19.24
N ASP A 102 16.89 4.98 19.56
CA ASP A 102 16.58 6.42 19.53
C ASP A 102 16.18 6.91 18.14
N ASP A 103 16.79 6.38 17.08
CA ASP A 103 16.41 6.71 15.70
C ASP A 103 14.98 6.26 15.35
N ILE A 104 14.52 5.16 15.95
CA ILE A 104 13.16 4.65 15.77
C ILE A 104 12.16 5.51 16.56
N LEU A 105 12.50 5.92 17.79
CA LEU A 105 11.68 6.82 18.60
C LEU A 105 11.54 8.21 17.97
N ASN A 106 12.64 8.79 17.48
CA ASN A 106 12.65 10.07 16.76
C ASN A 106 11.77 10.02 15.50
N HIS A 107 11.81 8.91 14.75
CA HIS A 107 10.96 8.73 13.57
C HIS A 107 9.47 8.56 13.92
N LEU A 108 9.16 8.10 15.14
CA LEU A 108 7.81 8.00 15.68
C LEU A 108 7.27 9.32 16.26
N LYS A 109 8.08 10.41 16.26
CA LYS A 109 7.74 11.71 16.87
C LYS A 109 7.35 11.61 18.36
N LEU A 110 8.09 10.81 19.12
CA LEU A 110 7.98 10.72 20.58
C LEU A 110 9.18 11.40 21.23
#